data_AF-A0A962CW77-F1
#
_entry.id   AF-A0A962CW77-F1
#
_cell.length_a   1.000
_cell.length_b   1.000
_cell.length_c   1.000
_cell.angle_alpha   90.00
_cell.angle_beta   90.00
_cell.angle_gamma   90.00
#
_symmetry.space_group_name_H-M   'P 1'
#
loop_
_entity.id
_entity.type
_entity.pdbx_description
1 polymer ?
#
loop_
_entity_poly.entity_id
_entity_poly.type
_entity_poly.pdbx_seq_one_letter_code
_entity_poly.pdbx_strand_id
1 'polypeptide(L)'
;MDELLESNELFDWEDKKQEEIYLWFKKNLKVPHVQSSESNYYAKPKAISWFKDSAKQHIEKMRQYAQILESHEYSVLQLITGRPGKVLYEDDYQIAAIPFADTFK
;
A
#
# COMPACT_ATOMS: atom_id res chain seq x y z
N MET A 1 5.70 7.17 6.56
CA MET A 1 6.83 7.58 7.43
C MET A 1 6.20 8.30 8.62
N ASP A 2 5.06 7.82 9.11
CA ASP A 2 4.77 6.62 9.93
C ASP A 2 5.20 6.88 11.37
N GLU A 3 4.25 7.42 12.14
CA GLU A 3 4.32 7.72 13.58
C GLU A 3 4.85 6.56 14.45
N LEU A 4 4.84 5.33 13.92
CA LEU A 4 5.39 4.13 14.54
C LEU A 4 6.93 4.08 14.60
N LEU A 5 7.63 4.74 13.67
CA LEU A 5 9.09 4.80 13.71
C LEU A 5 9.60 5.68 14.88
N GLU A 6 8.76 6.58 15.39
CA GLU A 6 9.15 7.51 16.45
C GLU A 6 8.84 6.99 17.86
N SER A 7 7.96 6.00 18.04
CA SER A 7 7.55 5.54 19.38
C SER A 7 8.52 4.56 20.04
N ASN A 8 9.48 3.96 19.30
CA ASN A 8 10.43 2.98 19.84
C ASN A 8 9.75 1.78 20.54
N GLU A 9 8.57 1.37 20.05
CA GLU A 9 7.74 0.30 20.61
C GLU A 9 7.86 -1.05 19.88
N LEU A 10 8.56 -1.11 18.74
CA LEU A 10 8.77 -2.36 17.99
C LEU A 10 9.89 -3.21 18.60
N PHE A 11 9.73 -4.54 18.60
CA PHE A 11 10.82 -5.44 18.93
C PHE A 11 11.85 -5.49 17.77
N ASP A 12 13.14 -5.70 18.06
CA ASP A 12 14.24 -5.75 17.06
C ASP A 12 13.98 -6.67 15.84
N TRP A 13 13.17 -7.70 16.00
CA TRP A 13 12.82 -8.64 14.92
C TRP A 13 11.66 -8.13 14.04
N GLU A 14 10.77 -7.31 14.59
CA GLU A 14 9.68 -6.64 13.86
C GLU A 14 10.24 -5.53 12.99
N ASP A 15 11.21 -4.76 13.50
CA ASP A 15 11.93 -3.73 12.73
C ASP A 15 12.62 -4.33 11.49
N LYS A 16 13.36 -5.43 11.69
CA LYS A 16 14.00 -6.15 10.59
C LYS A 16 12.98 -6.67 9.59
N LYS A 17 11.85 -7.19 10.08
CA LYS A 17 10.81 -7.74 9.22
C LYS A 17 10.13 -6.66 8.39
N GLN A 18 9.85 -5.51 8.99
CA GLN A 18 9.30 -4.34 8.31
C GLN A 18 10.29 -3.85 7.24
N GLU A 19 11.57 -3.73 7.56
CA GLU A 19 12.60 -3.30 6.62
C GLU A 19 12.71 -4.27 5.43
N GLU A 20 12.72 -5.58 5.68
CA GLU A 20 12.71 -6.60 4.62
C GLU A 20 11.50 -6.44 3.68
N ILE A 21 10.30 -6.23 4.25
CA ILE A 21 9.07 -6.03 3.47
C ILE A 21 9.19 -4.73 2.65
N TYR A 22 9.66 -3.64 3.25
CA TYR A 22 9.85 -2.35 2.59
C TYR A 22 10.82 -2.46 1.41
N LEU A 23 12.00 -3.04 1.63
CA LEU A 23 13.01 -3.24 0.58
C LEU A 23 12.51 -4.16 -0.53
N TRP A 24 11.71 -5.18 -0.18
CA TRP A 24 11.06 -6.03 -1.16
C TRP A 24 10.09 -5.23 -2.04
N PHE A 25 9.23 -4.38 -1.48
CA PHE A 25 8.34 -3.53 -2.28
C PHE A 25 9.09 -2.55 -3.15
N LYS A 26 10.12 -1.88 -2.61
CA LYS A 26 10.96 -0.95 -3.35
C LYS A 26 11.59 -1.58 -4.60
N LYS A 27 11.90 -2.88 -4.53
CA LYS A 27 12.46 -3.65 -5.66
C LYS A 27 11.40 -4.21 -6.61
N ASN A 28 10.23 -4.60 -6.10
CA ASN A 28 9.26 -5.42 -6.85
C ASN A 28 7.93 -4.73 -7.17
N LEU A 29 7.76 -3.46 -6.80
CA LEU A 29 6.58 -2.66 -7.12
C LEU A 29 7.00 -1.32 -7.72
N LYS A 30 6.49 -1.03 -8.92
CA LYS A 30 6.75 0.24 -9.59
C LYS A 30 6.01 1.35 -8.87
N VAL A 31 6.59 2.55 -8.83
CA VAL A 31 5.85 3.74 -8.37
C VAL A 31 5.05 4.27 -9.55
N PRO A 32 3.71 4.35 -9.47
CA PRO A 32 2.90 4.94 -10.53
C PRO A 32 3.33 6.37 -10.82
N HIS A 33 3.52 6.74 -12.08
CA HIS A 33 3.88 8.12 -12.48
C HIS A 33 2.86 9.16 -12.01
N VAL A 34 1.60 8.75 -11.83
CA VAL A 34 0.52 9.58 -11.27
C VAL A 34 0.71 9.90 -9.78
N GLN A 35 1.64 9.21 -9.11
CA GLN A 35 2.00 9.38 -7.70
C GLN A 35 3.45 9.84 -7.50
N SER A 36 4.27 10.00 -8.56
CA SER A 36 5.66 10.47 -8.42
C SER A 36 5.72 11.97 -8.13
N SER A 37 6.33 12.35 -6.99
CA SER A 37 6.37 13.72 -6.47
C SER A 37 7.25 14.70 -7.24
N GLU A 38 8.20 14.22 -8.06
CA GLU A 38 9.22 15.08 -8.71
C GLU A 38 8.67 16.05 -9.78
N SER A 39 7.41 15.92 -10.21
CA SER A 39 6.85 16.80 -11.26
C SER A 39 5.46 17.38 -11.00
N ASN A 40 4.79 17.06 -9.89
CA ASN A 40 3.36 17.38 -9.77
C ASN A 40 2.96 17.85 -8.36
N TYR A 41 3.25 19.12 -8.08
CA TYR A 41 2.60 19.91 -7.03
C TYR A 41 1.05 19.94 -7.17
N TYR A 42 0.52 19.54 -8.34
CA TYR A 42 -0.91 19.44 -8.67
C TYR A 42 -1.41 18.00 -8.90
N ALA A 43 -0.72 16.97 -8.36
CA ALA A 43 -1.19 15.58 -8.49
C ALA A 43 -2.65 15.46 -8.01
N LYS A 44 -3.52 15.18 -8.99
CA LYS A 44 -4.98 15.07 -8.94
C LYS A 44 -5.48 14.16 -7.79
N PRO A 45 -6.75 14.30 -7.35
CA PRO A 45 -7.25 13.78 -6.07
C PRO A 45 -6.84 12.33 -5.79
N LYS A 46 -6.11 12.15 -4.67
CA LYS A 46 -5.83 10.91 -3.91
C LYS A 46 -6.16 9.60 -4.64
N ALA A 47 -5.47 9.32 -5.74
CA ALA A 47 -5.57 8.03 -6.39
C ALA A 47 -5.07 6.95 -5.44
N ILE A 48 -5.87 5.90 -5.24
CA ILE A 48 -5.54 4.76 -4.38
C ILE A 48 -4.89 3.70 -5.26
N SER A 49 -3.77 3.17 -4.79
CA SER A 49 -3.14 1.99 -5.38
C SER A 49 -3.79 0.72 -4.82
N TRP A 50 -4.38 -0.06 -5.72
CA TRP A 50 -5.00 -1.33 -5.46
C TRP A 50 -4.12 -2.45 -6.00
N PHE A 51 -3.94 -3.52 -5.26
CA PHE A 51 -3.37 -4.74 -5.82
C PHE A 51 -4.41 -5.44 -6.70
N LYS A 52 -3.96 -5.94 -7.84
CA LYS A 52 -4.72 -6.93 -8.61
C LYS A 52 -4.78 -8.23 -7.81
N ASP A 53 -5.86 -8.99 -7.98
CA ASP A 53 -6.00 -10.29 -7.33
C ASP A 53 -4.93 -11.30 -7.77
N SER A 54 -4.34 -11.11 -8.95
CA SER A 54 -3.19 -11.84 -9.47
C SER A 54 -1.87 -11.54 -8.73
N ALA A 55 -1.75 -10.40 -8.04
CA ALA A 55 -0.54 -9.97 -7.32
C ALA A 55 -0.37 -10.68 -5.98
N LYS A 56 -0.41 -12.03 -6.00
CA LYS A 56 -0.44 -12.89 -4.80
C LYS A 56 0.72 -12.61 -3.85
N GLN A 57 1.93 -12.43 -4.39
CA GLN A 57 3.12 -12.19 -3.57
C GLN A 57 3.10 -10.81 -2.89
N HIS A 58 2.62 -9.78 -3.59
CA HIS A 58 2.47 -8.44 -3.03
C HIS A 58 1.41 -8.41 -1.92
N ILE A 59 0.26 -9.05 -2.15
CA ILE A 59 -0.80 -9.18 -1.15
C ILE A 59 -0.29 -9.92 0.09
N GLU A 60 0.44 -11.03 -0.09
CA GLU A 60 1.02 -11.80 1.01
C GLU A 60 2.01 -10.97 1.83
N LYS A 61 2.85 -10.14 1.19
CA LYS A 61 3.76 -9.23 1.89
C LYS A 61 3.03 -8.15 2.70
N MET A 62 1.94 -7.60 2.17
CA MET A 62 1.11 -6.68 2.94
C MET A 62 0.43 -7.35 4.13
N ARG A 63 0.01 -8.62 4.01
CA ARG A 63 -0.55 -9.39 5.14
C ARG A 63 0.49 -9.62 6.23
N GLN A 64 1.74 -9.92 5.86
CA GLN A 64 2.85 -10.02 6.81
C GLN A 64 3.07 -8.69 7.54
N TYR A 65 2.94 -7.56 6.85
CA TYR A 65 3.02 -6.25 7.50
C TYR A 65 1.82 -5.97 8.40
N ALA A 66 0.61 -6.33 7.97
CA ALA A 66 -0.60 -6.19 8.78
C ALA A 66 -0.50 -6.98 10.09
N GLN A 67 0.06 -8.18 10.07
CA GLN A 67 0.30 -8.99 11.28
C GLN A 67 1.24 -8.31 12.28
N ILE A 68 2.23 -7.55 11.80
CA ILE A 68 3.10 -6.74 12.67
C ILE A 68 2.27 -5.61 13.28
N LEU A 69 1.42 -4.93 12.52
CA LEU A 69 0.59 -3.87 13.10
C LEU A 69 -0.42 -4.42 14.13
N GLU A 70 -1.02 -5.57 13.85
CA GLU A 70 -1.97 -6.23 14.74
C GLU A 70 -1.34 -6.73 16.04
N SER A 71 -0.05 -7.09 16.06
CA SER A 71 0.65 -7.44 17.31
C SER A 71 0.82 -6.25 18.26
N HIS A 72 0.70 -5.03 17.74
CA HIS A 72 0.76 -3.76 18.46
C HIS A 72 -0.63 -3.11 18.65
N GLU A 73 -1.68 -3.93 18.67
CA GLU A 73 -3.07 -3.51 18.90
C GLU A 73 -3.68 -2.58 17.82
N TYR A 74 -3.03 -2.44 16.66
CA TYR A 74 -3.61 -1.75 15.51
C TYR A 74 -4.52 -2.67 14.70
N SER A 75 -5.80 -2.30 14.56
CA SER A 75 -6.73 -3.02 13.70
C SER A 75 -6.49 -2.71 12.23
N VAL A 76 -6.22 -3.74 11.41
CA VAL A 76 -6.02 -3.61 9.96
C VAL A 76 -7.18 -4.24 9.20
N LEU A 77 -7.75 -3.50 8.25
CA LEU A 77 -8.86 -3.98 7.41
C LEU A 77 -8.42 -4.13 5.96
N GLN A 78 -8.73 -5.29 5.35
CA GLN A 78 -8.54 -5.50 3.91
C GLN A 78 -9.79 -5.04 3.14
N LEU A 79 -9.62 -4.05 2.26
CA LEU A 79 -10.64 -3.63 1.30
C LEU A 79 -10.50 -4.42 -0.01
N ILE A 80 -11.63 -4.89 -0.56
CA ILE A 80 -11.69 -5.60 -1.83
C ILE A 80 -12.82 -4.98 -2.66
N THR A 81 -12.54 -4.63 -3.91
CA THR A 81 -13.54 -4.06 -4.82
C THR A 81 -13.28 -4.50 -6.25
N GLY A 82 -14.35 -4.77 -6.99
CA GLY A 82 -14.31 -4.90 -8.46
C GLY A 82 -14.45 -3.56 -9.17
N ARG A 83 -14.65 -2.45 -8.43
CA ARG A 83 -14.89 -1.11 -8.95
C ARG A 83 -13.98 -0.09 -8.24
N PRO A 84 -12.65 -0.15 -8.48
CA PRO A 84 -11.66 0.70 -7.80
C PRO A 84 -11.80 2.19 -8.16
N GLY A 85 -12.62 2.52 -9.16
CA GLY A 85 -12.89 3.89 -9.58
C GLY A 85 -12.40 4.17 -11.00
N LYS A 86 -12.08 5.42 -11.29
CA LYS A 86 -11.45 5.83 -12.55
C LYS A 86 -9.97 5.47 -12.54
N VAL A 87 -9.59 4.46 -13.31
CA VAL A 87 -8.19 4.03 -13.47
C VAL A 87 -7.36 5.12 -14.15
N LEU A 88 -6.24 5.47 -13.53
CA LEU A 88 -5.23 6.39 -14.06
C LEU A 88 -3.91 5.70 -14.42
N TYR A 89 -3.67 4.53 -13.82
CA TYR A 89 -2.46 3.74 -14.02
C TYR A 89 -2.78 2.27 -13.80
N GLU A 90 -2.12 1.41 -14.57
CA GLU A 90 -2.20 -0.03 -14.44
C GLU A 90 -0.87 -0.67 -14.85
N ASP A 91 -0.40 -1.63 -14.08
CA ASP A 91 0.69 -2.54 -14.42
C ASP A 91 0.29 -4.00 -14.13
N ASP A 92 1.23 -4.94 -14.18
CA ASP A 92 0.96 -6.37 -13.97
C ASP A 92 0.42 -6.69 -12.56
N TYR A 93 0.66 -5.83 -11.57
CA TYR A 93 0.40 -6.10 -10.15
C TYR A 93 -0.56 -5.11 -9.49
N GLN A 94 -0.69 -3.88 -9.99
CA GLN A 94 -1.49 -2.84 -9.34
C GLN A 94 -2.25 -1.96 -10.33
N ILE A 95 -3.25 -1.29 -9.79
CA ILE A 95 -4.05 -0.25 -10.44
C ILE A 95 -4.03 0.98 -9.52
N ALA A 96 -3.75 2.17 -10.06
CA ALA A 96 -4.00 3.42 -9.35
C ALA A 96 -5.30 4.04 -9.90
N ALA A 97 -6.28 4.26 -9.02
CA ALA A 97 -7.59 4.77 -9.42
C ALA A 97 -8.12 5.86 -8.48
N ILE A 98 -8.83 6.83 -9.04
CA ILE A 98 -9.62 7.79 -8.27
C ILE A 98 -10.95 7.11 -7.90
N PRO A 99 -11.28 6.91 -6.62
CA PRO A 99 -12.50 6.23 -6.22
C PRO A 99 -13.74 6.99 -6.69
N PHE A 100 -14.79 6.25 -7.05
CA PHE A 100 -16.13 6.80 -7.22
C PHE A 100 -16.80 6.97 -5.86
N ALA A 101 -17.92 7.71 -5.81
CA ALA A 101 -18.67 7.93 -4.58
C ALA A 101 -19.22 6.64 -3.94
N ASP A 102 -19.29 5.54 -4.70
CA ASP A 102 -19.75 4.22 -4.28
C ASP A 102 -18.63 3.18 -4.14
N THR A 103 -17.34 3.54 -4.32
CA THR A 103 -16.22 2.59 -4.27
C THR A 103 -16.06 1.90 -2.90
N PHE A 104 -16.53 2.54 -1.81
CA PHE A 104 -16.45 2.03 -0.43
C PHE A 104 -17.80 1.67 0.18
N LYS A 105 -18.87 1.64 -0.62
CA LYS A 105 -20.22 1.30 -0.14
C LYS A 105 -20.49 -0.20 -0.23
#